data_AF-A0A1Y1YW09-F1
#
_entry.id   AF-A0A1Y1YW09-F1
#
_cell.length_a   1.000
_cell.length_b   1.000
_cell.length_c   1.000
_cell.angle_alpha   90.00
_cell.angle_beta   90.00
_cell.angle_gamma   90.00
#
_symmetry.space_group_name_H-M   'P 1'
#
loop_
_entity.id
_entity.type
_entity.pdbx_description
1 polymer ?
#
loop_
_entity_poly.entity_id
_entity_poly.type
_entity_poly.pdbx_seq_one_letter_code
_entity_poly.pdbx_strand_id
1 'polypeptide(L)' 'IASHRNVILLLDKADVYLKQRLSHNLLRNSLVTIFLCKLEYLDRILFLTTN' A
#
# COMPACT_ATOMS: atom_id res chain seq x y z
N ILE A 1 -4.32 24.72 12.75
CA ILE A 1 -5.54 24.05 12.22
C ILE A 1 -5.06 23.04 11.19
N ALA A 2 -4.99 21.76 11.56
CA ALA A 2 -4.52 20.71 10.65
C ALA A 2 -5.53 20.55 9.51
N SER A 3 -5.06 20.74 8.27
CA SER A 3 -5.87 20.67 7.06
C SER A 3 -6.48 19.27 6.96
N HIS A 4 -7.81 19.20 7.04
CA HIS A 4 -8.62 17.99 6.83
C HIS A 4 -8.54 17.64 5.34
N ARG A 5 -7.40 17.11 4.89
CA ARG A 5 -7.15 16.86 3.47
C ARG A 5 -7.89 15.59 3.08
N ASN A 6 -8.92 15.74 2.25
CA ASN A 6 -9.46 14.65 1.45
C ASN A 6 -8.37 14.22 0.45
N VAL A 7 -7.46 13.36 0.92
CA VAL A 7 -6.44 12.75 0.07
C VAL A 7 -6.99 11.42 -0.40
N ILE A 8 -6.96 11.25 -1.71
CA ILE A 8 -7.22 9.98 -2.37
C ILE A 8 -5.85 9.35 -2.63
N LEU A 9 -5.61 8.14 -2.10
CA LEU A 9 -4.39 7.41 -2.42
C LEU A 9 -4.63 6.57 -3.67
N LEU A 10 -3.80 6.78 -4.69
CA LEU A 10 -3.76 5.97 -5.89
C LEU A 10 -2.48 5.13 -5.88
N LEU A 11 -2.62 3.81 -5.90
CA LEU A 11 -1.52 2.88 -6.04
C LEU A 11 -1.53 2.29 -7.45
N ASP A 12 -0.53 2.69 -8.25
CA ASP A 12 -0.25 2.08 -9.55
C ASP A 12 0.58 0.81 -9.41
N LYS A 13 0.31 -0.17 -10.28
CA LYS A 13 0.97 -1.50 -10.29
C LYS A 13 0.98 -2.18 -8.94
N ALA A 14 -0.19 -2.23 -8.31
CA ALA A 14 -0.36 -2.80 -6.99
C ALA A 14 0.15 -4.24 -6.87
N ASP A 15 0.15 -5.04 -7.93
CA ASP A 15 0.74 -6.38 -7.98
C ASP A 15 2.25 -6.40 -7.73
N VAL A 16 2.99 -5.37 -8.15
CA VAL A 16 4.42 -5.23 -7.88
C VAL A 16 4.70 -5.01 -6.39
N TYR A 17 3.74 -4.44 -5.65
CA TYR A 17 3.88 -4.16 -4.22
C TYR A 17 3.11 -5.12 -3.31
N LEU A 18 2.06 -5.77 -3.81
CA LEU A 18 1.15 -6.64 -3.05
C LEU A 18 1.13 -8.10 -3.53
N LYS A 19 2.02 -8.48 -4.46
CA LYS A 19 2.15 -9.91 -4.87
C LYS A 19 2.35 -10.80 -3.65
N GLN A 20 1.77 -11.99 -3.75
CA GLN A 20 1.75 -13.03 -2.74
C GLN A 20 3.13 -13.23 -2.09
N ARG A 21 3.14 -13.34 -0.76
CA ARG A 21 4.37 -13.54 0.01
C ARG A 21 5.01 -14.86 -0.43
N LEU A 22 6.23 -14.77 -0.95
CA LEU A 22 7.05 -15.94 -1.26
C LEU A 22 8.00 -16.16 -0.07
N SER A 23 8.06 -17.39 0.43
CA SER A 23 8.85 -17.77 1.62
C SER A 23 10.35 -17.45 1.48
N HIS A 24 10.85 -17.37 0.25
CA HIS A 24 12.28 -17.15 -0.03
C HIS A 24 12.67 -15.66 -0.15
N ASN A 25 11.73 -14.72 -0.10
CA ASN A 25 11.99 -13.32 -0.48
C ASN A 25 11.66 -12.32 0.64
N LEU A 26 12.48 -12.33 1.69
CA LEU A 26 12.29 -11.54 2.92
C LEU A 26 12.22 -10.03 2.67
N LEU A 27 13.08 -9.47 1.82
CA LEU A 27 13.09 -8.03 1.52
C LEU A 27 11.75 -7.57 0.93
N ARG A 28 11.21 -8.35 0.00
CA ARG A 28 9.93 -8.05 -0.65
C ARG A 28 8.77 -8.15 0.32
N ASN A 29 8.77 -9.18 1.18
CA ASN A 29 7.75 -9.37 2.21
C ASN A 29 7.77 -8.23 3.24
N SER A 30 8.95 -7.72 3.61
CA SER A 30 9.10 -6.55 4.48
C SER A 30 8.54 -5.28 3.84
N LEU A 31 8.80 -5.04 2.55
CA LEU A 31 8.23 -3.90 1.83
C LEU A 31 6.70 -3.97 1.75
N VAL A 32 6.14 -5.13 1.42
CA VAL A 32 4.68 -5.36 1.43
C VAL A 32 4.10 -5.08 2.81
N THR A 33 4.78 -5.52 3.87
CA THR A 33 4.33 -5.35 5.27
C THR A 33 4.36 -3.88 5.70
N ILE A 34 5.45 -3.16 5.43
CA ILE A 34 5.56 -1.72 5.74
C ILE A 34 4.49 -0.94 4.99
N PHE A 35 4.25 -1.28 3.72
CA PHE A 35 3.24 -0.63 2.91
C PHE A 35 1.83 -0.84 3.48
N LEU A 36 1.46 -2.08 3.81
CA LEU A 36 0.18 -2.40 4.44
C LEU A 36 0.02 -1.70 5.80
N CYS A 37 1.06 -1.68 6.65
CA CYS A 37 1.04 -0.93 7.91
C CYS A 37 0.80 0.57 7.72
N LYS A 38 1.27 1.16 6.61
CA LYS A 38 0.99 2.58 6.31
C LYS A 38 -0.43 2.79 5.80
N LEU A 39 -1.00 1.82 5.10
CA LEU A 39 -2.40 1.87 4.65
C LEU A 39 -3.39 1.79 5.81
N GLU A 40 -3.07 1.10 6.90
CA GLU A 40 -3.93 1.05 8.11
C GLU A 40 -4.22 2.44 8.70
N TYR A 41 -3.33 3.43 8.48
CA TYR A 41 -3.50 4.80 8.97
C TYR A 41 -4.24 5.72 7.98
N LEU A 42 -4.71 5.20 6.84
CA LEU A 42 -5.45 5.99 5.86
C LEU A 42 -6.95 5.88 6.12
N ASP A 43 -7.53 6.93 6.71
CA ASP A 43 -8.98 7.09 6.95
C ASP A 43 -9.79 7.43 5.66
N ARG A 44 -9.34 7.00 4.47
CA ARG A 44 -9.89 7.42 3.17
C ARG A 44 -9.83 6.32 2.10
N ILE A 45 -10.47 6.61 0.97
CA ILE A 45 -10.60 5.71 -0.19
C ILE A 45 -9.23 5.45 -0.83
N LEU A 46 -8.90 4.17 -1.02
CA LEU A 46 -7.71 3.69 -1.73
C LEU A 46 -8.12 3.13 -3.10
N PHE A 47 -7.56 3.69 -4.19
CA PHE A 47 -7.68 3.11 -5.53
C PHE A 47 -6.43 2.29 -5.87
N LEU A 48 -6.65 1.04 -6.24
CA LEU A 48 -5.60 0.10 -6.63
C LEU A 48 -5.76 -0.18 -8.12
N THR A 49 -4.69 0.04 -8.88
CA THR A 49 -4.61 -0.32 -10.29
C THR A 49 -3.51 -1.36 -10.48
N THR A 50 -3.73 -2.31 -11.38
CA THR A 50 -2.79 -3.38 -11.73
C THR A 50 -2.87 -3.60 -13.24
N ASN A 51 -1.82 -4.18 -13.83
CA ASN A 51 -1.77 -4.52 -15.25
C ASN A 51 -2.67 -5.71 -15.60
#